data_AF-X1JKT0-F1
#
_entry.id   AF-X1JKT0-F1
#
_cell.length_a   1.000
_cell.length_b   1.000
_cell.length_c   1.000
_cell.angle_alpha   90.00
_cell.angle_beta   90.00
_cell.angle_gamma   90.00
#
_symmetry.space_group_name_H-M   'P 1'
#
loop_
_entity.id
_entity.type
_entity.pdbx_description
1 polymer ?
#
loop_
_entity_poly.entity_id
_entity_poly.type
_entity_poly.pdbx_seq_one_letter_code
_entity_poly.pdbx_strand_id
1 'polypeptide(L)'
;ANYRAILDVFATAKRQFRLHLRADDVLAEANWPGAAPTLDAVQQALGQLIEWGNLQAQPDTARVATIEDFYRKRLLYRMTGGGEAVEAGLQTFSETLARRAELQSVALDDIRARLISIRELMTETPPDDAKVHGALRDLMHIFAGLSNNAESFMAGLARSIELQRAEISAVMSFKTRLLDYLQRFIGDLVTRSSQIAELLSQLSPVESALLQIVAERDTRNAAPDDEETNQQVLRGRLDSW
;
A
#
# COMPACT_ATOMS: atom_id res chain seq x y z
N ALA A 1 1.29 18.48 -6.99
CA ALA A 1 1.62 17.62 -8.14
C ALA A 1 3.01 17.96 -8.73
N ASN A 2 3.26 19.22 -9.10
CA ASN A 2 4.50 19.65 -9.78
C ASN A 2 5.80 19.48 -8.97
N TYR A 3 5.79 19.70 -7.66
CA TYR A 3 6.99 19.53 -6.80
C TYR A 3 7.58 18.12 -6.83
N ARG A 4 6.75 17.08 -7.01
CA ARG A 4 7.24 15.71 -7.12
C ARG A 4 8.02 15.51 -8.41
N ALA A 5 7.41 15.84 -9.55
CA ALA A 5 8.08 15.71 -10.83
C ALA A 5 9.46 16.41 -10.83
N ILE A 6 9.57 17.56 -10.15
CA ILE A 6 10.86 18.26 -9.93
C ILE A 6 11.85 17.42 -9.10
N LEU A 7 11.46 16.94 -7.92
CA LEU A 7 12.35 16.15 -7.05
C LEU A 7 12.78 14.81 -7.68
N ASP A 8 11.91 14.18 -8.49
CA ASP A 8 12.24 12.97 -9.26
C ASP A 8 13.37 13.22 -10.26
N VAL A 9 13.37 14.38 -10.92
CA VAL A 9 14.44 14.78 -11.84
C VAL A 9 15.75 14.92 -11.08
N PHE A 10 15.78 15.60 -9.93
CA PHE A 10 17.01 15.72 -9.13
C PHE A 10 17.51 14.37 -8.61
N ALA A 11 16.61 13.49 -8.16
CA ALA A 11 16.97 12.15 -7.71
C ALA A 11 17.56 11.32 -8.87
N THR A 12 16.98 11.42 -10.07
CA THR A 12 17.45 10.73 -11.27
C THR A 12 18.78 11.28 -11.76
N ALA A 13 18.91 12.60 -11.85
CA ALA A 13 20.14 13.29 -12.21
C ALA A 13 21.29 12.91 -11.28
N LYS A 14 21.05 12.84 -9.97
CA LYS A 14 22.05 12.40 -9.00
C LYS A 14 22.52 10.95 -9.24
N ARG A 15 21.61 10.01 -9.56
CA ARG A 15 21.99 8.63 -9.93
C ARG A 15 22.86 8.58 -11.19
N GLN A 16 22.73 9.58 -12.06
CA GLN A 16 23.55 9.77 -13.25
C GLN A 16 24.78 10.67 -13.01
N PHE A 17 25.10 10.97 -11.75
CA PHE A 17 26.18 11.87 -11.33
C PHE A 17 26.06 13.33 -11.84
N ARG A 18 24.86 13.74 -12.28
CA ARG A 18 24.52 15.14 -12.55
C ARG A 18 24.09 15.83 -11.26
N LEU A 19 25.04 16.48 -10.59
CA LEU A 19 24.83 17.09 -9.27
C LEU A 19 24.05 18.41 -9.29
N HIS A 20 24.01 19.09 -10.43
CA HIS A 20 23.35 20.38 -10.57
C HIS A 20 22.45 20.39 -11.80
N LEU A 21 21.28 21.02 -11.68
CA LEU A 21 20.33 21.19 -12.78
C LEU A 21 19.90 22.65 -12.89
N ARG A 22 19.56 23.07 -14.10
CA ARG A 22 18.87 24.33 -14.36
C ARG A 22 17.35 24.14 -14.33
N ALA A 23 16.62 25.24 -14.18
CA ALA A 23 15.15 25.21 -14.26
C ALA A 23 14.66 24.68 -15.62
N ASP A 24 15.38 24.98 -16.71
CA ASP A 24 15.07 24.47 -18.05
C ASP A 24 15.26 22.95 -18.15
N ASP A 25 16.32 22.41 -17.54
CA ASP A 25 16.57 20.96 -17.50
C ASP A 25 15.44 20.26 -16.73
N VAL A 26 15.05 20.82 -15.60
CA VAL A 26 13.92 20.32 -14.79
C VAL A 26 12.62 20.37 -15.59
N LEU A 27 12.35 21.47 -16.30
CA LEU A 27 11.16 21.62 -17.13
C LEU A 27 11.09 20.55 -18.23
N ALA A 28 12.22 20.29 -18.89
CA ALA A 28 12.33 19.35 -20.00
C ALA A 28 12.31 17.88 -19.56
N GLU A 29 12.92 17.56 -18.42
CA GLU A 29 13.11 16.17 -17.97
C GLU A 29 11.99 15.66 -17.05
N ALA A 30 11.21 16.55 -16.44
CA ALA A 30 10.16 16.16 -15.51
C ALA A 30 8.97 15.50 -16.22
N ASN A 31 8.51 14.38 -15.66
CA ASN A 31 7.25 13.76 -16.06
C ASN A 31 6.07 14.47 -15.36
N TRP A 32 5.52 15.49 -16.01
CA TRP A 32 4.44 16.29 -15.46
C TRP A 32 3.11 15.50 -15.43
N PRO A 33 2.35 15.53 -14.32
CA PRO A 33 1.06 14.82 -14.20
C PRO A 33 -0.10 15.47 -15.00
N GLY A 34 0.23 16.34 -15.95
CA GLY A 34 -0.69 17.12 -16.78
C GLY A 34 0.09 17.94 -17.81
N ALA A 35 -0.49 19.03 -18.30
CA ALA A 35 0.23 19.95 -19.19
C ALA A 35 1.50 20.49 -18.50
N ALA A 36 2.60 20.56 -19.25
CA ALA A 36 3.85 21.09 -18.73
C ALA A 36 3.66 22.54 -18.23
N PRO A 37 4.12 22.88 -17.01
CA PRO A 37 4.03 24.23 -16.48
C PRO A 37 4.92 25.20 -17.25
N THR A 38 4.69 26.50 -17.08
CA THR A 38 5.61 27.52 -17.60
C THR A 38 6.93 27.49 -16.83
N LEU A 39 8.00 27.98 -17.45
CA LEU A 39 9.31 28.08 -16.81
C LEU A 39 9.26 28.89 -15.51
N ASP A 40 8.49 29.99 -15.48
CA ASP A 40 8.30 30.81 -14.28
C ASP A 40 7.66 30.02 -13.14
N ALA A 41 6.66 29.18 -13.45
CA ALA A 41 6.03 28.31 -12.45
C ALA A 41 7.00 27.25 -11.92
N VAL A 42 7.89 26.72 -12.77
CA VAL A 42 8.97 25.83 -12.34
C VAL A 42 9.97 26.56 -11.43
N GLN A 43 10.35 27.79 -11.77
CA GLN A 43 11.26 28.60 -10.95
C GLN A 43 10.67 28.95 -9.59
N GLN A 44 9.39 29.31 -9.53
CA GLN A 44 8.68 29.51 -8.26
C GLN A 44 8.67 28.23 -7.44
N ALA A 45 8.40 27.08 -8.07
CA ALA A 45 8.38 25.80 -7.38
C ALA A 45 9.77 25.41 -6.84
N LEU A 46 10.83 25.67 -7.60
CA LEU A 46 12.22 25.49 -7.16
C LEU A 46 12.57 26.41 -5.99
N GLY A 47 12.10 27.66 -6.00
CA GLY A 47 12.25 28.58 -4.88
C GLY A 47 11.60 28.05 -3.60
N GLN A 48 10.38 27.54 -3.71
CA GLN A 48 9.68 26.94 -2.57
C GLN A 48 10.40 25.70 -2.01
N LEU A 49 10.96 24.87 -2.89
CA LEU A 49 11.76 23.69 -2.48
C LEU A 49 13.08 24.08 -1.79
N ILE A 50 13.62 25.28 -2.05
CA ILE A 50 14.77 25.84 -1.32
C ILE A 50 14.35 26.32 0.06
N GLU A 51 13.26 27.08 0.18
CA GLU A 51 12.73 27.53 1.47
C GLU A 51 12.42 26.34 2.39
N TRP A 52 11.98 25.23 1.80
CA TRP A 52 11.73 23.97 2.48
C TRP A 52 12.97 23.14 2.80
N GLY A 53 14.16 23.59 2.38
CA GLY A 53 15.43 22.93 2.64
C GLY A 53 15.71 21.69 1.79
N ASN A 54 14.87 21.37 0.79
CA ASN A 54 15.06 20.20 -0.08
C ASN A 54 16.13 20.45 -1.15
N LEU A 55 16.18 21.70 -1.65
CA LEU A 55 17.13 22.14 -2.66
C LEU A 55 17.97 23.30 -2.12
N GLN A 56 19.08 23.55 -2.79
CA GLN A 56 19.84 24.79 -2.65
C GLN A 56 20.20 25.31 -4.04
N ALA A 57 20.28 26.64 -4.17
CA ALA A 57 20.68 27.29 -5.41
C ALA A 57 22.07 27.93 -5.29
N GLN A 58 22.79 27.95 -6.40
CA GLN A 58 24.02 28.73 -6.57
C GLN A 58 23.98 29.47 -7.91
N PRO A 59 24.67 30.62 -8.03
CA PRO A 59 24.80 31.32 -9.31
C PRO A 59 25.48 30.43 -10.37
N ASP A 60 24.93 30.44 -11.58
CA ASP A 60 25.56 29.80 -12.73
C ASP A 60 26.57 30.78 -13.37
N THR A 61 27.85 30.60 -13.06
CA THR A 61 28.93 31.48 -13.55
C THR A 61 29.57 30.99 -14.86
N ALA A 62 29.06 29.90 -15.47
CA ALA A 62 29.76 29.17 -16.52
C ALA A 62 29.55 29.70 -17.95
N ARG A 63 28.63 30.64 -18.20
CA ARG A 63 28.41 31.23 -19.53
C ARG A 63 28.02 32.71 -19.44
N VAL A 64 28.96 33.60 -19.74
CA VAL A 64 28.68 35.02 -19.99
C VAL A 64 28.98 35.28 -21.47
N ALA A 65 27.95 35.26 -22.32
CA ALA A 65 28.08 35.57 -23.75
C ALA A 65 27.43 36.91 -24.14
N THR A 66 26.44 37.42 -23.37
CA THR A 66 25.77 38.70 -23.67
C THR A 66 25.31 39.41 -22.39
N ILE A 67 25.06 40.73 -22.48
CA ILE A 67 24.60 41.58 -21.36
C ILE A 67 23.18 41.19 -20.91
N GLU A 68 22.30 40.76 -21.82
CA GLU A 68 20.96 40.24 -21.47
C GLU A 68 21.02 38.93 -20.67
N ASP A 69 22.00 38.07 -20.95
CA ASP A 69 22.23 36.82 -20.20
C ASP A 69 22.70 37.06 -18.76
N PHE A 70 23.26 38.24 -18.47
CA PHE A 70 23.66 38.65 -17.11
C PHE A 70 22.45 39.03 -16.23
N TYR A 71 21.36 39.52 -16.83
CA TYR A 71 20.17 39.98 -16.10
C TYR A 71 19.16 38.88 -15.77
N ARG A 72 19.23 37.70 -16.41
CA ARG A 72 18.46 36.53 -15.99
C ARG A 72 19.21 35.81 -14.86
N LYS A 73 18.63 35.75 -13.66
CA LYS A 73 19.17 34.98 -12.53
C LYS A 73 19.30 33.50 -12.90
N ARG A 74 20.37 33.12 -13.58
CA ARG A 74 20.70 31.72 -13.88
C ARG A 74 21.18 31.08 -12.59
N LEU A 75 20.32 30.25 -12.03
CA LEU A 75 20.61 29.46 -10.83
C LEU A 75 20.82 28.02 -11.24
N LEU A 76 21.85 27.42 -10.67
CA LEU A 76 22.04 25.98 -10.62
C LEU A 76 21.50 25.49 -9.29
N TYR A 77 20.63 24.49 -9.36
CA TYR A 77 19.98 23.88 -8.22
C TYR A 77 20.62 22.54 -7.94
N ARG A 78 20.76 22.16 -6.66
CA ARG A 78 21.12 20.80 -6.25
C ARG A 78 20.28 20.35 -5.06
N MET A 79 20.17 19.04 -4.87
CA MET A 79 19.55 18.47 -3.68
C MET A 79 20.46 18.70 -2.45
N THR A 80 19.87 18.98 -1.29
CA THR A 80 20.58 19.04 -0.01
C THR A 80 20.66 17.65 0.63
N GLY A 81 21.54 17.45 1.62
CA GLY A 81 21.55 16.19 2.38
C GLY A 81 20.22 15.90 3.11
N GLY A 82 19.50 16.93 3.55
CA GLY A 82 18.16 16.79 4.12
C GLY A 82 17.12 16.34 3.09
N GLY A 83 17.10 16.96 1.90
CA GLY A 83 16.24 16.55 0.79
C GLY A 83 16.51 15.11 0.32
N GLU A 84 17.78 14.69 0.35
CA GLU A 84 18.17 13.32 0.02
C GLU A 84 17.67 12.29 1.04
N ALA A 85 17.80 12.60 2.33
CA ALA A 85 17.31 11.72 3.40
C ALA A 85 15.78 11.55 3.34
N VAL A 86 15.06 12.65 3.06
CA VAL A 86 13.61 12.64 2.86
C VAL A 86 13.22 11.78 1.66
N GLU A 87 13.91 11.94 0.52
CA GLU A 87 13.62 11.16 -0.68
C GLU A 87 13.88 9.66 -0.50
N ALA A 88 14.99 9.30 0.16
CA ALA A 88 15.32 7.90 0.47
C ALA A 88 14.30 7.26 1.43
N GLY A 89 13.88 8.00 2.47
CA GLY A 89 12.84 7.54 3.40
C GLY A 89 11.49 7.36 2.69
N LEU A 90 11.13 8.27 1.78
CA LEU A 90 9.89 8.22 1.04
C LEU A 90 9.83 7.07 0.04
N GLN A 91 10.94 6.79 -0.64
CA GLN A 91 11.06 5.66 -1.56
C GLN A 91 10.89 4.33 -0.79
N THR A 92 11.63 4.16 0.30
CA THR A 92 11.57 2.96 1.15
C THR A 92 10.16 2.73 1.69
N PHE A 93 9.49 3.80 2.12
CA PHE A 93 8.13 3.73 2.62
C PHE A 93 7.13 3.35 1.52
N SER A 94 7.24 3.96 0.33
CA SER A 94 6.36 3.68 -0.81
C SER A 94 6.51 2.24 -1.31
N GLU A 95 7.74 1.72 -1.34
CA GLU A 95 8.02 0.31 -1.65
C GLU A 95 7.43 -0.64 -0.59
N THR A 96 7.59 -0.30 0.69
CA THR A 96 7.00 -1.07 1.80
C THR A 96 5.48 -1.08 1.70
N LEU A 97 4.89 0.05 1.35
CA LEU A 97 3.46 0.25 1.20
C LEU A 97 2.92 -0.58 0.01
N ALA A 98 3.54 -0.44 -1.16
CA ALA A 98 3.18 -1.21 -2.36
C ALA A 98 3.27 -2.72 -2.12
N ARG A 99 4.36 -3.19 -1.49
CA ARG A 99 4.54 -4.61 -1.15
C ARG A 99 3.46 -5.11 -0.19
N ARG A 100 2.99 -4.28 0.75
CA ARG A 100 1.89 -4.65 1.65
C ARG A 100 0.53 -4.67 0.95
N ALA A 101 0.23 -3.73 0.04
CA ALA A 101 -0.97 -3.82 -0.80
C ALA A 101 -0.99 -5.08 -1.65
N GLU A 102 0.15 -5.43 -2.25
CA GLU A 102 0.28 -6.63 -3.05
C GLU A 102 -0.03 -7.88 -2.21
N LEU A 103 0.49 -7.96 -0.98
CA LEU A 103 0.18 -9.04 -0.04
C LEU A 103 -1.32 -9.10 0.31
N GLN A 104 -1.99 -7.97 0.49
CA GLN A 104 -3.43 -7.94 0.77
C GLN A 104 -4.27 -8.33 -0.45
N SER A 105 -3.89 -7.91 -1.66
CA SER A 105 -4.58 -8.31 -2.89
C SER A 105 -4.48 -9.82 -3.13
N VAL A 106 -3.29 -10.40 -2.91
CA VAL A 106 -3.08 -11.85 -3.02
C VAL A 106 -3.94 -12.60 -1.99
N ALA A 107 -3.95 -12.15 -0.73
CA ALA A 107 -4.77 -12.77 0.32
C ALA A 107 -6.28 -12.74 0.00
N LEU A 108 -6.79 -11.65 -0.60
CA LEU A 108 -8.20 -11.56 -1.02
C LEU A 108 -8.51 -12.50 -2.19
N ASP A 109 -7.58 -12.68 -3.13
CA ASP A 109 -7.70 -13.69 -4.19
C ASP A 109 -7.70 -15.11 -3.64
N ASP A 110 -6.85 -15.39 -2.64
CA ASP A 110 -6.81 -16.68 -1.94
C ASP A 110 -8.12 -16.96 -1.18
N ILE A 111 -8.68 -15.97 -0.47
CA ILE A 111 -9.99 -16.07 0.18
C ILE A 111 -11.06 -16.44 -0.86
N ARG A 112 -11.10 -15.73 -1.98
CA ARG A 112 -12.06 -15.99 -3.06
C ARG A 112 -11.92 -17.43 -3.58
N ALA A 113 -10.70 -17.88 -3.86
CA ALA A 113 -10.44 -19.23 -4.33
C ALA A 113 -10.88 -20.30 -3.31
N ARG A 114 -10.63 -20.07 -2.02
CA ARG A 114 -11.05 -20.98 -0.94
C ARG A 114 -12.56 -21.03 -0.78
N LEU A 115 -13.26 -19.90 -0.86
CA LEU A 115 -14.73 -19.86 -0.82
C LEU A 115 -15.36 -20.62 -1.99
N ILE A 116 -14.81 -20.46 -3.21
CA ILE A 116 -15.24 -21.24 -4.38
C ILE A 116 -15.05 -22.74 -4.13
N SER A 117 -13.87 -23.14 -3.64
CA SER A 117 -13.56 -24.54 -3.34
C SER A 117 -14.48 -25.14 -2.27
N ILE A 118 -14.78 -24.40 -1.20
CA ILE A 118 -15.74 -24.83 -0.17
C ILE A 118 -17.11 -25.04 -0.79
N ARG A 119 -17.58 -24.10 -1.63
CA ARG A 119 -18.86 -24.21 -2.30
C ARG A 119 -18.94 -25.46 -3.19
N GLU A 120 -17.89 -25.74 -3.95
CA GLU A 120 -17.80 -26.94 -4.80
C GLU A 120 -17.83 -28.23 -3.99
N LEU A 121 -17.04 -28.31 -2.91
CA LEU A 121 -17.04 -29.48 -2.00
C LEU A 121 -18.41 -29.73 -1.38
N MET A 122 -19.16 -28.67 -1.06
CA MET A 122 -20.52 -28.79 -0.51
C MET A 122 -21.57 -29.26 -1.53
N THR A 123 -21.24 -29.33 -2.83
CA THR A 123 -22.11 -29.94 -3.85
C THR A 123 -21.90 -31.45 -4.00
N GLU A 124 -20.81 -32.01 -3.45
CA GLU A 124 -20.55 -33.45 -3.45
C GLU A 124 -21.56 -34.17 -2.53
N THR A 125 -21.91 -35.42 -2.84
CA THR A 125 -22.86 -36.21 -2.03
C THR A 125 -22.32 -37.64 -1.79
N PRO A 126 -21.85 -37.97 -0.57
CA PRO A 126 -21.67 -37.07 0.58
C PRO A 126 -20.48 -36.12 0.38
N PRO A 127 -20.47 -34.93 1.01
CA PRO A 127 -19.30 -34.05 1.03
C PRO A 127 -18.09 -34.73 1.66
N ASP A 128 -16.90 -34.48 1.11
CA ASP A 128 -15.63 -34.93 1.70
C ASP A 128 -15.28 -34.09 2.94
N ASP A 129 -15.58 -34.64 4.12
CA ASP A 129 -15.41 -33.97 5.42
C ASP A 129 -13.97 -33.48 5.68
N ALA A 130 -12.97 -34.18 5.14
CA ALA A 130 -11.56 -33.86 5.33
C ALA A 130 -11.16 -32.64 4.51
N LYS A 131 -11.60 -32.60 3.26
CA LYS A 131 -11.34 -31.46 2.37
C LYS A 131 -12.10 -30.22 2.84
N VAL A 132 -13.36 -30.37 3.25
CA VAL A 132 -14.18 -29.25 3.77
C VAL A 132 -13.52 -28.63 5.00
N HIS A 133 -13.14 -29.45 5.98
CA HIS A 133 -12.46 -28.98 7.17
C HIS A 133 -11.11 -28.30 6.86
N GLY A 134 -10.30 -28.92 6.00
CA GLY A 134 -9.01 -28.35 5.58
C GLY A 134 -9.18 -26.98 4.91
N ALA A 135 -10.15 -26.86 3.99
CA ALA A 135 -10.42 -25.62 3.28
C ALA A 135 -10.92 -24.51 4.22
N LEU A 136 -11.78 -24.83 5.20
CA LEU A 136 -12.26 -23.85 6.19
C LEU A 136 -11.14 -23.38 7.11
N ARG A 137 -10.29 -24.30 7.59
CA ARG A 137 -9.13 -23.95 8.42
C ARG A 137 -8.15 -23.04 7.67
N ASP A 138 -7.87 -23.36 6.40
CA ASP A 138 -7.00 -22.54 5.56
C ASP A 138 -7.61 -21.15 5.33
N LEU A 139 -8.93 -21.08 5.10
CA LEU A 139 -9.66 -19.82 4.98
C LEU A 139 -9.54 -18.97 6.24
N MET A 140 -9.74 -19.55 7.43
CA MET A 140 -9.55 -18.84 8.70
C MET A 140 -8.13 -18.32 8.88
N HIS A 141 -7.11 -19.11 8.49
CA HIS A 141 -5.72 -18.71 8.59
C HIS A 141 -5.42 -17.49 7.71
N ILE A 142 -5.96 -17.45 6.49
CA ILE A 142 -5.82 -16.31 5.58
C ILE A 142 -6.50 -15.06 6.16
N PHE A 143 -7.71 -15.19 6.70
CA PHE A 143 -8.41 -14.07 7.35
C PHE A 143 -7.63 -13.53 8.56
N ALA A 144 -7.12 -14.40 9.44
CA ALA A 144 -6.32 -13.99 10.59
C ALA A 144 -5.03 -13.27 10.15
N GLY A 145 -4.35 -13.78 9.11
CA GLY A 145 -3.18 -13.13 8.52
C GLY A 145 -3.51 -11.75 7.95
N LEU A 146 -4.66 -11.59 7.29
CA LEU A 146 -5.10 -10.31 6.74
C LEU A 146 -5.34 -9.27 7.85
N SER A 147 -6.01 -9.66 8.94
CA SER A 147 -6.25 -8.79 10.11
C SER A 147 -4.95 -8.33 10.76
N ASN A 148 -4.03 -9.28 11.07
CA ASN A 148 -2.74 -8.96 11.68
C ASN A 148 -1.89 -8.02 10.79
N ASN A 149 -1.91 -8.25 9.48
CA ASN A 149 -1.22 -7.41 8.51
C ASN A 149 -1.83 -6.00 8.45
N ALA A 150 -3.16 -5.88 8.50
CA ALA A 150 -3.85 -4.60 8.52
C ALA A 150 -3.55 -3.79 9.79
N GLU A 151 -3.55 -4.43 10.96
CA GLU A 151 -3.17 -3.79 12.23
C GLU A 151 -1.72 -3.30 12.21
N SER A 152 -0.80 -4.16 11.77
CA SER A 152 0.63 -3.82 11.62
C SER A 152 0.86 -2.69 10.59
N PHE A 153 0.01 -2.62 9.58
CA PHE A 153 -0.01 -1.53 8.61
C PHE A 153 -0.44 -0.21 9.25
N MET A 154 -1.60 -0.19 9.92
CA MET A 154 -2.12 1.00 10.58
C MET A 154 -1.16 1.53 11.66
N ALA A 155 -0.54 0.63 12.43
CA ALA A 155 0.45 1.00 13.43
C ALA A 155 1.72 1.63 12.82
N GLY A 156 2.20 1.08 11.69
CA GLY A 156 3.35 1.64 10.96
C GLY A 156 3.05 3.01 10.36
N LEU A 157 1.85 3.19 9.81
CA LEU A 157 1.39 4.46 9.25
C LEU A 157 1.31 5.54 10.33
N ALA A 158 0.68 5.24 11.48
CA ALA A 158 0.58 6.15 12.61
C ALA A 158 1.95 6.63 13.10
N ARG A 159 2.92 5.72 13.23
CA ARG A 159 4.30 6.03 13.64
C ARG A 159 5.03 6.91 12.62
N SER A 160 4.83 6.66 11.32
CA SER A 160 5.41 7.50 10.26
C SER A 160 4.85 8.92 10.28
N ILE A 161 3.54 9.08 10.55
CA ILE A 161 2.90 10.40 10.68
C ILE A 161 3.43 11.14 11.91
N GLU A 162 3.66 10.43 13.01
CA GLU A 162 4.16 11.00 14.26
C GLU A 162 5.61 11.50 14.14
N LEU A 163 6.50 10.69 13.54
CA LEU A 163 7.90 11.05 13.29
C LEU A 163 8.05 12.29 12.39
N GLN A 164 7.09 12.53 11.50
CA GLN A 164 7.14 13.61 10.52
C GLN A 164 6.54 14.93 11.02
N ARG A 165 5.86 14.97 12.17
CA ARG A 165 5.47 16.24 12.81
C ARG A 165 6.67 17.12 13.21
N ALA A 166 7.88 16.56 13.20
CA ALA A 166 9.12 17.28 13.52
C ALA A 166 9.71 18.10 12.36
N GLU A 167 9.30 17.89 11.10
CA GLU A 167 9.88 18.53 9.91
C GLU A 167 8.76 18.96 8.93
N ILE A 168 8.26 20.19 9.09
CA ILE A 168 6.99 20.69 8.50
C ILE A 168 6.97 20.68 6.95
N SER A 169 8.12 20.77 6.28
CA SER A 169 8.18 20.93 4.83
C SER A 169 8.15 19.62 4.01
N ALA A 170 8.54 18.49 4.60
CA ALA A 170 8.52 17.17 3.97
C ALA A 170 7.10 16.54 3.94
N VAL A 171 6.17 17.08 4.73
CA VAL A 171 4.84 16.50 5.03
C VAL A 171 3.85 16.61 3.85
N MET A 172 3.93 17.66 3.02
CA MET A 172 2.89 17.96 2.04
C MET A 172 2.95 17.07 0.78
N SER A 173 4.14 16.81 0.22
CA SER A 173 4.26 15.86 -0.90
C SER A 173 3.96 14.43 -0.47
N PHE A 174 4.25 14.09 0.78
CA PHE A 174 3.96 12.78 1.38
C PHE A 174 2.46 12.54 1.48
N LYS A 175 1.71 13.54 1.99
CA LYS A 175 0.26 13.45 2.16
C LYS A 175 -0.49 13.18 0.85
N THR A 176 -0.11 13.84 -0.25
CA THR A 176 -0.77 13.63 -1.55
C THR A 176 -0.55 12.22 -2.09
N ARG A 177 0.67 11.67 -2.03
CA ARG A 177 0.95 10.31 -2.55
C ARG A 177 0.36 9.21 -1.68
N LEU A 178 0.35 9.42 -0.36
CA LEU A 178 -0.36 8.54 0.55
C LEU A 178 -1.86 8.53 0.23
N LEU A 179 -2.47 9.68 -0.02
CA LEU A 179 -3.88 9.76 -0.39
C LEU A 179 -4.20 9.09 -1.72
N ASP A 180 -3.42 9.35 -2.77
CA ASP A 180 -3.62 8.72 -4.09
C ASP A 180 -3.48 7.19 -4.04
N TYR A 181 -2.47 6.71 -3.30
CA TYR A 181 -2.29 5.28 -3.07
C TYR A 181 -3.46 4.70 -2.27
N LEU A 182 -3.85 5.33 -1.16
CA LEU A 182 -4.94 4.84 -0.32
C LEU A 182 -6.26 4.80 -1.10
N GLN A 183 -6.51 5.78 -1.98
CA GLN A 183 -7.70 5.78 -2.83
C GLN A 183 -7.71 4.61 -3.81
N ARG A 184 -6.60 4.31 -4.50
CA ARG A 184 -6.49 3.14 -5.38
C ARG A 184 -6.65 1.83 -4.60
N PHE A 185 -5.95 1.71 -3.47
CA PHE A 185 -6.02 0.56 -2.60
C PHE A 185 -7.45 0.31 -2.07
N ILE A 186 -8.14 1.35 -1.60
CA ILE A 186 -9.52 1.26 -1.15
C ILE A 186 -10.44 0.83 -2.31
N GLY A 187 -10.23 1.35 -3.52
CA GLY A 187 -10.99 0.94 -4.70
C GLY A 187 -10.84 -0.56 -5.02
N ASP A 188 -9.61 -1.07 -5.04
CA ASP A 188 -9.33 -2.49 -5.27
C ASP A 188 -9.90 -3.37 -4.14
N LEU A 189 -9.77 -2.91 -2.89
CA LEU A 189 -10.31 -3.57 -1.71
C LEU A 189 -11.84 -3.67 -1.76
N VAL A 190 -12.54 -2.57 -2.08
CA VAL A 190 -14.02 -2.52 -2.16
C VAL A 190 -14.54 -3.45 -3.25
N THR A 191 -13.85 -3.51 -4.40
CA THR A 191 -14.25 -4.37 -5.51
C THR A 191 -14.13 -5.85 -5.13
N ARG A 192 -12.99 -6.23 -4.53
CA ARG A 192 -12.71 -7.61 -4.14
C ARG A 192 -13.54 -8.05 -2.93
N SER A 193 -13.78 -7.17 -1.96
CA SER A 193 -14.63 -7.47 -0.81
C SER A 193 -16.09 -7.69 -1.20
N SER A 194 -16.59 -6.98 -2.20
CA SER A 194 -17.95 -7.19 -2.74
C SER A 194 -18.12 -8.60 -3.33
N GLN A 195 -17.12 -9.09 -4.08
CA GLN A 195 -17.13 -10.46 -4.62
C GLN A 195 -17.08 -11.52 -3.51
N ILE A 196 -16.28 -11.29 -2.48
CA ILE A 196 -16.20 -12.17 -1.31
C ILE A 196 -17.55 -12.21 -0.57
N ALA A 197 -18.18 -11.05 -0.37
CA ALA A 197 -19.49 -10.96 0.28
C ALA A 197 -20.59 -11.72 -0.50
N GLU A 198 -20.54 -11.65 -1.83
CA GLU A 198 -21.45 -12.42 -2.69
C GLU A 198 -21.23 -13.93 -2.52
N LEU A 199 -19.98 -14.40 -2.51
CA LEU A 199 -19.65 -15.81 -2.29
C LEU A 199 -20.09 -16.31 -0.91
N LEU A 200 -19.89 -15.51 0.13
CA LEU A 200 -20.38 -15.82 1.48
C LEU A 200 -21.91 -15.92 1.51
N SER A 201 -22.60 -15.00 0.84
CA SER A 201 -24.07 -15.02 0.73
C SER A 201 -24.57 -16.28 0.02
N GLN A 202 -23.84 -16.77 -0.98
CA GLN A 202 -24.15 -18.02 -1.68
C GLN A 202 -23.88 -19.28 -0.84
N LEU A 203 -22.99 -19.20 0.16
CA LEU A 203 -22.71 -20.28 1.10
C LEU A 203 -23.68 -20.30 2.29
N SER A 204 -24.36 -19.19 2.59
CA SER A 204 -25.32 -19.09 3.69
C SER A 204 -26.38 -20.21 3.74
N PRO A 205 -26.94 -20.70 2.60
CA PRO A 205 -27.90 -21.81 2.63
C PRO A 205 -27.33 -23.14 3.15
N VAL A 206 -26.00 -23.34 3.03
CA VAL A 206 -25.31 -24.59 3.45
C VAL A 206 -24.45 -24.38 4.70
N GLU A 207 -24.50 -23.20 5.31
CA GLU A 207 -23.67 -22.81 6.46
C GLU A 207 -23.81 -23.77 7.63
N SER A 208 -25.05 -24.10 8.04
CA SER A 208 -25.26 -25.03 9.17
C SER A 208 -24.72 -26.42 8.88
N ALA A 209 -24.86 -26.92 7.64
CA ALA A 209 -24.32 -28.22 7.24
C ALA A 209 -22.79 -28.21 7.21
N LEU A 210 -22.18 -27.12 6.71
CA LEU A 210 -20.74 -26.91 6.73
C LEU A 210 -20.19 -26.94 8.16
N LEU A 211 -20.78 -26.15 9.06
CA LEU A 211 -20.38 -26.08 10.47
C LEU A 211 -20.55 -27.43 11.16
N GLN A 212 -21.62 -28.16 10.86
CA GLN A 212 -21.85 -29.49 11.39
C GLN A 212 -20.76 -30.49 10.95
N ILE A 213 -20.40 -30.53 9.66
CA ILE A 213 -19.34 -31.40 9.13
C ILE A 213 -18.01 -31.14 9.86
N VAL A 214 -17.69 -29.86 10.08
CA VAL A 214 -16.45 -29.44 10.74
C VAL A 214 -16.48 -29.80 12.23
N ALA A 215 -17.59 -29.55 12.91
CA ALA A 215 -17.76 -29.84 14.33
C ALA A 215 -17.72 -31.36 14.61
N GLU A 216 -18.35 -32.18 13.77
CA GLU A 216 -18.33 -33.66 13.86
C GLU A 216 -16.94 -34.26 13.60
N ARG A 217 -16.12 -33.61 12.76
CA ARG A 217 -14.73 -34.03 12.56
C ARG A 217 -13.86 -33.65 13.75
N ASP A 218 -14.06 -32.45 14.29
CA ASP A 218 -13.36 -31.95 15.46
C ASP A 218 -13.60 -32.80 16.71
N THR A 219 -14.82 -33.29 16.92
CA THR A 219 -15.14 -34.22 18.02
C THR A 219 -14.56 -35.60 17.79
N ARG A 220 -14.54 -36.13 16.55
CA ARG A 220 -13.84 -37.39 16.22
C ARG A 220 -12.33 -37.35 16.49
N ASN A 221 -11.73 -36.16 16.42
CA ASN A 221 -10.30 -35.94 16.74
C ASN A 221 -10.04 -35.65 18.22
N ALA A 222 -11.07 -35.28 19.00
CA ALA A 222 -10.98 -35.25 20.45
C ALA A 222 -10.95 -36.70 20.97
N ALA A 223 -10.11 -37.00 21.97
CA ALA A 223 -10.01 -38.34 22.53
C ALA A 223 -11.40 -38.88 22.92
N PRO A 224 -11.68 -40.20 22.79
CA PRO A 224 -13.02 -40.73 23.03
C PRO A 224 -13.35 -40.68 24.52
N ASP A 225 -14.09 -39.65 24.93
CA ASP A 225 -14.86 -39.63 26.17
C ASP A 225 -16.36 -39.72 25.85
N ASP A 226 -17.14 -40.16 26.85
CA ASP A 226 -18.56 -40.55 26.78
C ASP A 226 -19.46 -39.72 25.84
N GLU A 227 -20.45 -40.37 25.20
CA GLU A 227 -21.35 -39.80 24.19
C GLU A 227 -22.09 -38.52 24.63
N GLU A 228 -22.44 -38.39 25.92
CA GLU A 228 -23.01 -37.15 26.50
C GLU A 228 -22.01 -35.99 26.52
N THR A 229 -20.74 -36.27 26.80
CA THR A 229 -19.64 -35.29 26.79
C THR A 229 -19.39 -34.82 25.36
N ASN A 230 -19.42 -35.72 24.38
CA ASN A 230 -19.26 -35.37 22.97
C ASN A 230 -20.41 -34.48 22.44
N GLN A 231 -21.66 -34.71 22.85
CA GLN A 231 -22.78 -33.84 22.48
C GLN A 231 -22.70 -32.44 23.12
N GLN A 232 -22.23 -32.35 24.37
CA GLN A 232 -21.99 -31.05 25.02
C GLN A 232 -20.81 -30.29 24.40
N VAL A 233 -19.73 -30.98 24.04
CA VAL A 233 -18.57 -30.40 23.34
C VAL A 233 -18.96 -29.95 21.93
N LEU A 234 -19.80 -30.70 21.21
CA LEU A 234 -20.30 -30.33 19.89
C LEU A 234 -21.12 -29.04 19.95
N ARG A 235 -22.04 -28.92 20.92
CA ARG A 235 -22.80 -27.68 21.15
C ARG A 235 -21.90 -26.51 21.51
N GLY A 236 -20.97 -26.71 22.43
CA GLY A 236 -20.02 -25.65 22.83
C GLY A 236 -19.11 -25.19 21.68
N ARG A 237 -18.78 -26.08 20.74
CA ARG A 237 -18.03 -25.71 19.53
C ARG A 237 -18.90 -24.95 18.55
N LEU A 238 -20.12 -25.41 18.27
CA LEU A 238 -21.06 -24.69 17.39
C LEU A 238 -21.32 -23.24 17.86
N ASP A 239 -21.29 -22.98 19.17
CA ASP A 239 -21.43 -21.63 19.72
C ASP A 239 -20.13 -20.78 19.63
N SER A 240 -18.98 -21.41 19.38
CA SER A 240 -17.66 -20.76 19.28
C SER A 240 -17.23 -20.42 17.86
N TRP A 241 -17.90 -21.02 16.87
CA TRP A 241 -17.75 -20.74 15.44
C TRP A 241 -18.75 -19.66 15.01
#